data_AF-A0A7W5ZIE9-F1
#
_entry.id   AF-A0A7W5ZIE9-F1
#
_cell.length_a   1.000
_cell.length_b   1.000
_cell.length_c   1.000
_cell.angle_alpha   90.00
_cell.angle_beta   90.00
_cell.angle_gamma   90.00
#
_symmetry.space_group_name_H-M   'P 1'
#
loop_
_entity.id
_entity.type
_entity.pdbx_description
1 polymer ?
#
loop_
_entity_poly.entity_id
_entity_poly.type
_entity_poly.pdbx_seq_one_letter_code
_entity_poly.pdbx_strand_id
1 'polypeptide(L)'
;MKLETALFKRSHFYFVGFFLLMVGGFWFSYFSRLLDQANYRMHTHGISLILWCAMLVVQPYLIRQKKTALHRQIGKYSYVLVPLIILTTLDLLKFQIDKSQALGTMEYFFIALVINALVAFLILYGLGIYYKKKATIHARYLVCSAFPMVTPITDRLIGHFARGIRAYLPTLEGWPITPVAGFLLADLLLIALSIWDWRSHKRLNVFPLALGILLVYHYSVLNFYKFPFWQTFCQWFYELSF
;
A
#
# COMPACT_ATOMS: atom_id res chain seq x y z
N MET A 1 21.16 15.97 7.48
CA MET A 1 21.37 14.55 7.84
C MET A 1 21.40 13.71 6.56
N LYS A 2 22.37 12.79 6.40
CA LYS A 2 22.43 11.89 5.22
C LYS A 2 21.26 10.90 5.26
N LEU A 3 20.63 10.64 4.10
CA LEU A 3 19.44 9.77 4.01
C LEU A 3 19.69 8.36 4.56
N GLU A 4 20.85 7.76 4.27
CA GLU A 4 21.21 6.44 4.80
C GLU A 4 21.16 6.40 6.33
N THR A 5 21.68 7.42 7.00
CA THR A 5 21.63 7.51 8.46
C THR A 5 20.19 7.57 8.97
N ALA A 6 19.31 8.29 8.27
CA ALA A 6 17.88 8.33 8.62
C ALA A 6 17.22 6.97 8.42
N LEU A 7 17.46 6.32 7.28
CA LEU A 7 16.94 5.00 6.94
C LEU A 7 17.41 3.91 7.91
N PHE A 8 18.67 3.92 8.34
CA PHE A 8 19.18 2.88 9.25
C PHE A 8 18.91 3.18 10.73
N LYS A 9 18.94 4.44 11.16
CA LYS A 9 18.83 4.78 12.59
C LYS A 9 17.43 5.18 13.02
N ARG A 10 16.58 5.67 12.11
CA ARG A 10 15.28 6.29 12.42
C ARG A 10 14.09 5.74 11.66
N SER A 11 14.28 4.88 10.64
CA SER A 11 13.15 4.32 9.86
C SER A 11 12.09 3.64 10.69
N HIS A 12 12.45 2.96 11.78
CA HIS A 12 11.48 2.38 12.71
C HIS A 12 10.50 3.42 13.26
N PHE A 13 10.93 4.66 13.55
CA PHE A 13 10.01 5.73 13.97
C PHE A 13 9.07 6.17 12.84
N TYR A 14 9.56 6.23 11.59
CA TYR A 14 8.71 6.54 10.45
C TYR A 14 7.67 5.45 10.21
N PHE A 15 8.05 4.18 10.34
CA PHE A 15 7.12 3.05 10.27
C PHE A 15 6.17 2.99 11.45
N VAL A 16 6.59 3.38 12.66
CA VAL A 16 5.67 3.54 13.81
C VAL A 16 4.65 4.63 13.52
N GLY A 17 5.08 5.79 13.03
CA GLY A 17 4.17 6.86 12.62
C GLY A 17 3.19 6.41 11.55
N PHE A 18 3.67 5.71 10.52
CA PHE A 18 2.83 5.10 9.49
C PHE A 18 1.84 4.08 10.07
N PHE A 19 2.28 3.22 11.00
CA PHE A 19 1.43 2.24 11.67
C PHE A 19 0.35 2.91 12.52
N LEU A 20 0.67 3.98 13.24
CA LEU A 20 -0.30 4.77 14.00
C LEU A 20 -1.31 5.47 13.08
N LEU A 21 -0.87 6.01 11.94
CA LEU A 21 -1.78 6.57 10.93
C LEU A 21 -2.70 5.49 10.35
N MET A 22 -2.19 4.28 10.12
CA MET A 22 -2.99 3.14 9.69
C MET A 22 -4.05 2.79 10.75
N VAL A 23 -3.66 2.67 12.02
CA VAL A 23 -4.61 2.44 13.12
C VAL A 23 -5.66 3.53 13.19
N GLY A 24 -5.26 4.80 13.10
CA GLY A 24 -6.18 5.95 13.11
C GLY A 24 -7.14 5.97 11.92
N GLY A 25 -6.64 5.71 10.71
CA GLY A 25 -7.46 5.65 9.50
C GLY A 25 -8.49 4.52 9.56
N PHE A 26 -8.10 3.36 10.09
CA PHE A 26 -8.98 2.19 10.19
C PHE A 26 -9.73 2.08 11.52
N TRP A 27 -9.65 3.10 12.40
CA TRP A 27 -10.24 3.03 13.74
C TRP A 27 -11.75 2.76 13.68
N PHE A 28 -12.48 3.58 12.93
CA PHE A 28 -13.95 3.49 12.85
C PHE A 28 -14.45 2.36 11.95
N SER A 29 -13.65 1.92 10.98
CA SER A 29 -14.04 0.86 10.04
C SER A 29 -13.68 -0.54 10.52
N TYR A 30 -12.64 -0.68 11.36
CA TYR A 30 -12.12 -1.98 11.80
C TYR A 30 -11.89 -2.07 13.31
N PHE A 31 -10.98 -1.26 13.88
CA PHE A 31 -10.52 -1.47 15.27
C PHE A 31 -11.60 -1.26 16.34
N SER A 32 -12.52 -0.31 16.14
CA SER A 32 -13.66 -0.09 17.04
C SER A 32 -14.81 -1.08 16.84
N ARG A 33 -14.71 -1.95 15.81
CA ARG A 33 -15.74 -2.89 15.39
C ARG A 33 -15.17 -4.29 15.24
N LEU A 34 -14.17 -4.66 16.05
CA LEU A 34 -13.49 -5.96 15.92
C LEU A 34 -14.44 -7.14 16.11
N LEU A 35 -15.43 -7.03 16.98
CA LEU A 35 -16.41 -8.11 17.22
C LEU A 35 -17.62 -8.02 16.29
N ASP A 36 -17.81 -6.87 15.62
CA ASP A 36 -19.00 -6.56 14.81
C ASP A 36 -18.74 -6.69 13.31
N GLN A 37 -17.57 -7.22 12.90
CA GLN A 37 -17.28 -7.41 11.48
C GLN A 37 -18.25 -8.45 10.90
N ALA A 38 -18.97 -8.06 9.85
CA ALA A 38 -19.96 -8.92 9.19
C ALA A 38 -19.37 -10.21 8.58
N ASN A 39 -18.05 -10.26 8.36
CA ASN A 39 -17.40 -11.43 7.76
C ASN A 39 -15.93 -11.56 8.19
N TYR A 40 -15.46 -12.80 8.35
CA TYR A 40 -14.07 -13.11 8.74
C TYR A 40 -13.02 -12.54 7.77
N ARG A 41 -13.38 -12.31 6.50
CA ARG A 41 -12.49 -11.75 5.47
C ARG A 41 -11.89 -10.40 5.86
N MET A 42 -12.62 -9.60 6.64
CA MET A 42 -12.09 -8.35 7.19
C MET A 42 -10.95 -8.61 8.18
N HIS A 43 -11.06 -9.66 9.00
CA HIS A 43 -10.01 -10.05 9.94
C HIS A 43 -8.80 -10.65 9.25
N THR A 44 -8.98 -11.56 8.30
CA THR A 44 -7.84 -12.20 7.62
C THR A 44 -7.02 -11.19 6.84
N HIS A 45 -7.67 -10.27 6.11
CA HIS A 45 -7.02 -9.15 5.44
C HIS A 45 -6.40 -8.15 6.43
N GLY A 46 -7.16 -7.75 7.46
CA GLY A 46 -6.69 -6.79 8.47
C GLY A 46 -5.46 -7.29 9.22
N ILE A 47 -5.48 -8.54 9.68
CA ILE A 47 -4.37 -9.18 10.41
C ILE A 47 -3.14 -9.30 9.50
N SER A 48 -3.30 -9.70 8.23
CA SER A 48 -2.16 -9.86 7.31
C SER A 48 -1.44 -8.52 7.07
N LEU A 49 -2.18 -7.42 6.91
CA LEU A 49 -1.60 -6.07 6.78
C LEU A 49 -1.02 -5.53 8.10
N ILE A 50 -1.65 -5.81 9.25
CA ILE A 50 -1.10 -5.44 10.57
C ILE A 50 0.26 -6.13 10.77
N LEU A 51 0.35 -7.42 10.47
CA LEU A 51 1.60 -8.18 10.55
C LEU A 51 2.66 -7.61 9.59
N TRP A 52 2.27 -7.17 8.39
CA TRP A 52 3.17 -6.53 7.45
C TRP A 52 3.74 -5.21 8.01
N CYS A 53 2.88 -4.33 8.50
CA CYS A 53 3.31 -3.08 9.12
C CYS A 53 4.19 -3.31 10.35
N ALA A 54 3.83 -4.28 11.21
CA ALA A 54 4.63 -4.67 12.35
C ALA A 54 6.02 -5.17 11.90
N MET A 55 6.09 -5.94 10.82
CA MET A 55 7.35 -6.38 10.23
C MET A 55 8.19 -5.19 9.75
N LEU A 56 7.60 -4.22 9.04
CA LEU A 56 8.29 -3.00 8.61
C LEU A 56 8.86 -2.17 9.78
N VAL A 57 8.21 -2.19 10.95
CA VAL A 57 8.72 -1.56 12.19
C VAL A 57 9.86 -2.38 12.81
N VAL A 58 9.65 -3.68 12.99
CA VAL A 58 10.56 -4.57 13.74
C VAL A 58 11.87 -4.78 12.99
N GLN A 59 11.84 -4.92 11.67
CA GLN A 59 13.02 -5.22 10.85
C GLN A 59 14.17 -4.20 11.01
N PRO A 60 13.96 -2.87 10.83
CA PRO A 60 15.01 -1.88 11.06
C PRO A 60 15.40 -1.77 12.54
N TYR A 61 14.48 -2.00 13.48
CA TYR A 61 14.80 -2.03 14.90
C TYR A 61 15.80 -3.15 15.23
N LEU A 62 15.61 -4.37 14.69
CA LEU A 62 16.53 -5.48 14.90
C LEU A 62 17.94 -5.21 14.35
N ILE A 63 18.03 -4.56 13.18
CA ILE A 63 19.32 -4.12 12.62
C ILE A 63 20.00 -3.12 13.56
N ARG A 64 19.27 -2.15 14.11
CA ARG A 64 19.81 -1.18 15.07
C ARG A 64 20.31 -1.86 16.35
N GLN A 65 19.60 -2.87 16.84
CA GLN A 65 20.00 -3.68 17.99
C GLN A 65 21.13 -4.69 17.66
N LYS A 66 21.70 -4.64 16.46
CA LYS A 66 22.71 -5.58 15.94
C LYS A 66 22.24 -7.04 15.95
N LYS A 67 20.93 -7.30 16.07
CA LYS A 67 20.31 -8.63 16.04
C LYS A 67 20.05 -9.09 14.59
N THR A 68 21.11 -9.13 13.78
CA THR A 68 21.03 -9.44 12.34
C THR A 68 20.55 -10.86 12.05
N ALA A 69 20.85 -11.82 12.93
CA ALA A 69 20.33 -13.19 12.82
C ALA A 69 18.79 -13.22 12.91
N LEU A 70 18.21 -12.53 13.90
CA LEU A 70 16.76 -12.43 14.04
C LEU A 70 16.12 -11.65 12.88
N HIS A 71 16.76 -10.57 12.41
CA HIS A 71 16.31 -9.85 11.20
C HIS A 71 16.16 -10.81 10.02
N ARG A 72 17.18 -11.65 9.78
CA ARG A 72 17.16 -12.65 8.70
C ARG A 72 16.12 -13.73 8.93
N GLN A 73 15.98 -14.24 10.16
CA GLN A 73 15.01 -15.28 10.50
C GLN A 73 13.58 -14.77 10.33
N ILE A 74 13.24 -13.65 10.97
CA ILE A 74 11.90 -13.06 10.86
C ILE A 74 11.62 -12.66 9.41
N GLY A 75 12.62 -12.08 8.73
CA GLY A 75 12.54 -11.71 7.32
C GLY A 75 12.09 -12.85 6.41
N LYS A 76 12.41 -14.12 6.72
CA LYS A 76 11.95 -15.27 5.92
C LYS A 76 10.43 -15.48 6.01
N TYR A 77 9.78 -15.09 7.10
CA TYR A 77 8.31 -15.19 7.19
C TYR A 77 7.59 -14.27 6.20
N SER A 78 8.26 -13.27 5.60
CA SER A 78 7.66 -12.45 4.55
C SER A 78 7.35 -13.28 3.29
N TYR A 79 8.07 -14.37 3.05
CA TYR A 79 7.79 -15.29 1.93
C TYR A 79 6.47 -16.03 2.08
N VAL A 80 5.92 -16.12 3.30
CA VAL A 80 4.59 -16.69 3.57
C VAL A 80 3.57 -15.57 3.72
N LEU A 81 3.92 -14.51 4.46
CA LEU A 81 3.03 -13.39 4.73
C LEU A 81 2.60 -12.64 3.46
N VAL A 82 3.51 -12.40 2.51
CA VAL A 82 3.16 -11.68 1.28
C VAL A 82 2.15 -12.46 0.43
N PRO A 83 2.31 -13.76 0.15
CA PRO A 83 1.25 -14.57 -0.44
C PRO A 83 -0.08 -14.51 0.32
N LEU A 84 -0.06 -14.55 1.66
CA LEU A 84 -1.28 -14.42 2.47
C LEU A 84 -1.95 -13.05 2.29
N ILE A 85 -1.18 -11.96 2.20
CA ILE A 85 -1.72 -10.62 1.90
C ILE A 85 -2.43 -10.62 0.56
N ILE A 86 -1.83 -11.22 -0.48
CA ILE A 86 -2.46 -11.32 -1.81
C ILE A 86 -3.78 -12.07 -1.71
N LEU A 87 -3.74 -13.30 -1.18
CA LEU A 87 -4.91 -14.18 -1.11
C LEU A 87 -6.04 -13.55 -0.29
N THR A 88 -5.75 -13.03 0.90
CA THR A 88 -6.76 -12.41 1.77
C THR A 88 -7.31 -11.10 1.21
N THR A 89 -6.51 -10.35 0.45
CA THR A 89 -6.98 -9.12 -0.22
C THR A 89 -7.86 -9.44 -1.42
N LEU A 90 -7.51 -10.46 -2.22
CA LEU A 90 -8.33 -10.90 -3.35
C LEU A 90 -9.65 -11.52 -2.88
N ASP A 91 -9.61 -12.33 -1.82
CA ASP A 91 -10.82 -12.91 -1.19
C ASP A 91 -11.75 -11.81 -0.64
N LEU A 92 -11.19 -10.80 0.04
CA LEU A 92 -11.98 -9.65 0.50
C LEU A 92 -12.52 -8.81 -0.67
N LEU A 93 -11.73 -8.58 -1.72
CA LEU A 93 -12.17 -7.86 -2.91
C LEU A 93 -13.35 -8.59 -3.57
N LYS A 94 -13.22 -9.90 -3.78
CA LYS A 94 -14.24 -10.75 -4.37
C LYS A 94 -15.54 -10.70 -3.57
N PHE A 95 -15.46 -10.88 -2.25
CA PHE A 95 -16.60 -10.74 -1.35
C PHE A 95 -17.29 -9.35 -1.41
N GLN A 96 -16.53 -8.29 -1.69
CA GLN A 96 -17.10 -6.94 -1.79
C GLN A 96 -17.79 -6.70 -3.14
N ILE A 97 -17.23 -7.20 -4.24
CA ILE A 97 -17.83 -7.03 -5.58
C ILE A 97 -19.03 -7.95 -5.80
N ASP A 98 -19.10 -9.10 -5.13
CA ASP A 98 -20.24 -10.04 -5.18
C ASP A 98 -21.52 -9.50 -4.54
N LYS A 99 -21.43 -8.34 -3.88
CA LYS A 99 -22.61 -7.61 -3.38
C LYS A 99 -23.30 -6.80 -4.46
N SER A 100 -22.61 -6.49 -5.56
CA SER A 100 -23.18 -5.79 -6.71
C SER A 100 -23.87 -6.81 -7.63
N GLN A 101 -25.04 -6.46 -8.18
CA GLN A 101 -25.75 -7.33 -9.13
C GLN A 101 -25.04 -7.41 -10.49
N ALA A 102 -24.37 -6.33 -10.88
CA ALA A 102 -23.57 -6.22 -12.09
C ALA A 102 -22.41 -5.23 -11.85
N LEU A 103 -21.34 -5.36 -12.62
CA LEU A 103 -20.22 -4.43 -12.56
C LEU A 103 -20.51 -3.15 -13.36
N GLY A 104 -20.41 -1.99 -12.72
CA GLY A 104 -20.41 -0.68 -13.33
C GLY A 104 -19.05 0.01 -13.25
N THR A 105 -19.03 1.30 -13.62
CA THR A 105 -17.83 2.14 -13.60
C THR A 105 -17.14 2.15 -12.23
N MET A 106 -17.93 2.23 -11.16
CA MET A 106 -17.43 2.27 -9.79
C MET A 106 -16.78 0.95 -9.37
N GLU A 107 -17.36 -0.19 -9.74
CA GLU A 107 -16.76 -1.51 -9.50
C GLU A 107 -15.46 -1.66 -10.29
N TYR A 108 -15.42 -1.28 -11.58
CA TYR A 108 -14.20 -1.32 -12.39
C TYR A 108 -13.09 -0.45 -11.81
N PHE A 109 -13.44 0.74 -11.32
CA PHE A 109 -12.52 1.64 -10.62
C PHE A 109 -12.02 1.01 -9.31
N PHE A 110 -12.91 0.41 -8.51
CA PHE A 110 -12.55 -0.22 -7.24
C PHE A 110 -11.65 -1.45 -7.41
N ILE A 111 -11.94 -2.29 -8.41
CA ILE A 111 -11.08 -3.42 -8.78
C ILE A 111 -9.70 -2.90 -9.19
N ALA A 112 -9.62 -1.80 -9.97
CA ALA A 112 -8.34 -1.22 -10.37
C ALA A 112 -7.56 -0.70 -9.16
N LEU A 113 -8.25 -0.01 -8.24
CA LEU A 113 -7.66 0.48 -7.00
C LEU A 113 -7.00 -0.65 -6.20
N VAL A 114 -7.66 -1.79 -6.05
CA VAL A 114 -7.15 -2.91 -5.23
C VAL A 114 -6.09 -3.72 -5.97
N ILE A 115 -6.38 -4.19 -7.18
CA ILE A 115 -5.50 -5.09 -7.92
C ILE A 115 -4.21 -4.37 -8.34
N ASN A 116 -4.30 -3.13 -8.81
CA ASN A 116 -3.11 -2.41 -9.28
C ASN A 116 -2.24 -1.96 -8.09
N ALA A 117 -2.84 -1.73 -6.91
CA ALA A 117 -2.08 -1.51 -5.67
C ALA A 117 -1.31 -2.77 -5.25
N LEU A 118 -1.94 -3.96 -5.35
CA LEU A 118 -1.27 -5.23 -5.10
C LEU A 118 -0.12 -5.46 -6.07
N VAL A 119 -0.32 -5.19 -7.37
CA VAL A 119 0.76 -5.30 -8.38
C VAL A 119 1.92 -4.37 -8.04
N ALA A 120 1.66 -3.10 -7.72
CA ALA A 120 2.70 -2.15 -7.32
C ALA A 120 3.43 -2.61 -6.04
N PHE A 121 2.69 -3.08 -5.04
CA PHE A 121 3.24 -3.65 -3.82
C PHE A 121 4.17 -4.83 -4.10
N LEU A 122 3.75 -5.78 -4.94
CA LEU A 122 4.53 -6.97 -5.27
C LEU A 122 5.79 -6.64 -6.05
N ILE A 123 5.73 -5.69 -6.99
CA ILE A 123 6.92 -5.23 -7.72
C ILE A 123 7.92 -4.61 -6.72
N LEU A 124 7.47 -3.71 -5.85
CA LEU A 124 8.34 -3.02 -4.88
C LEU A 124 8.92 -4.00 -3.84
N TYR A 125 8.10 -4.90 -3.31
CA TYR A 125 8.55 -5.98 -2.44
C TYR A 125 9.56 -6.90 -3.15
N GLY A 126 9.23 -7.35 -4.36
CA GLY A 126 10.08 -8.21 -5.18
C GLY A 126 11.44 -7.59 -5.47
N LEU A 127 11.49 -6.30 -5.82
CA LEU A 127 12.74 -5.54 -5.97
C LEU A 127 13.51 -5.48 -4.65
N GLY A 128 12.83 -5.28 -3.53
CA GLY A 128 13.41 -5.33 -2.19
C GLY A 128 14.09 -6.66 -1.89
N ILE A 129 13.42 -7.78 -2.18
CA ILE A 129 13.98 -9.12 -2.01
C ILE A 129 15.11 -9.41 -2.99
N TYR A 130 14.97 -9.02 -4.26
CA TYR A 130 16.00 -9.19 -5.29
C TYR A 130 17.31 -8.53 -4.87
N TYR A 131 17.24 -7.30 -4.37
CA TYR A 131 18.41 -6.57 -3.87
C TYR A 131 18.76 -6.84 -2.41
N LYS A 132 18.30 -7.95 -1.78
CA LYS A 132 18.59 -8.28 -0.36
C LYS A 132 20.07 -8.33 0.02
N LYS A 133 20.95 -8.60 -0.95
CA LYS A 133 22.42 -8.58 -0.75
C LYS A 133 23.00 -7.16 -0.68
N LYS A 134 22.26 -6.16 -1.17
CA LYS A 134 22.63 -4.73 -1.15
C LYS A 134 21.76 -4.00 -0.12
N ALA A 135 22.16 -4.05 1.15
CA ALA A 135 21.36 -3.59 2.29
C ALA A 135 20.73 -2.19 2.12
N THR A 136 21.48 -1.24 1.54
CA THR A 136 21.01 0.12 1.29
C THR A 136 19.89 0.19 0.25
N ILE A 137 19.93 -0.65 -0.78
CA ILE A 137 18.92 -0.72 -1.84
C ILE A 137 17.71 -1.51 -1.35
N HIS A 138 17.95 -2.64 -0.69
CA HIS A 138 16.92 -3.44 -0.02
C HIS A 138 16.04 -2.57 0.89
N ALA A 139 16.66 -1.85 1.84
CA ALA A 139 15.91 -1.01 2.78
C ALA A 139 15.05 0.05 2.09
N ARG A 140 15.53 0.67 1.00
CA ARG A 140 14.78 1.68 0.25
C ARG A 140 13.54 1.08 -0.41
N TYR A 141 13.65 -0.08 -1.07
CA TYR A 141 12.49 -0.75 -1.67
C TYR A 141 11.47 -1.22 -0.63
N LEU A 142 11.92 -1.68 0.55
CA LEU A 142 11.00 -2.06 1.63
C LEU A 142 10.26 -0.83 2.18
N VAL A 143 10.90 0.35 2.22
CA VAL A 143 10.18 1.61 2.49
C VAL A 143 9.17 1.90 1.38
N CYS A 144 9.56 1.79 0.10
CA CYS A 144 8.66 2.04 -1.01
C CYS A 144 7.45 1.10 -1.02
N SER A 145 7.59 -0.16 -0.55
CA SER A 145 6.49 -1.13 -0.49
C SER A 145 5.33 -0.71 0.42
N ALA A 146 5.51 0.26 1.31
CA ALA A 146 4.42 0.81 2.14
C ALA A 146 3.55 1.83 1.38
N PHE A 147 4.03 2.40 0.27
CA PHE A 147 3.32 3.48 -0.41
C PHE A 147 1.97 3.11 -1.03
N PRO A 148 1.77 1.92 -1.62
CA PRO A 148 0.44 1.51 -2.08
C PRO A 148 -0.63 1.53 -0.97
N MET A 149 -0.22 1.41 0.30
CA MET A 149 -1.10 1.45 1.47
C MET A 149 -1.41 2.87 1.96
N VAL A 150 -0.70 3.91 1.47
CA VAL A 150 -0.97 5.32 1.84
C VAL A 150 -2.38 5.72 1.43
N THR A 151 -2.84 5.28 0.26
CA THR A 151 -4.15 5.62 -0.29
C THR A 151 -5.31 5.18 0.61
N PRO A 152 -5.48 3.90 0.99
CA PRO A 152 -6.59 3.50 1.85
C PRO A 152 -6.54 4.11 3.26
N ILE A 153 -5.35 4.46 3.76
CA ILE A 153 -5.20 5.15 5.05
C ILE A 153 -5.69 6.60 4.95
N THR A 154 -5.18 7.32 3.94
CA THR A 154 -5.53 8.74 3.71
C THR A 154 -6.99 8.92 3.35
N ASP A 155 -7.55 8.04 2.52
CA ASP A 155 -8.97 8.03 2.16
C ASP A 155 -9.88 8.03 3.40
N ARG A 156 -9.61 7.13 4.34
CA ARG A 156 -10.37 7.05 5.59
C ARG A 156 -10.13 8.27 6.49
N LEU A 157 -8.89 8.71 6.63
CA LEU A 157 -8.57 9.91 7.43
C LEU A 157 -9.29 11.15 6.89
N ILE A 158 -9.33 11.34 5.56
CA ILE A 158 -10.07 12.43 4.92
C ILE A 158 -11.58 12.25 5.16
N GLY A 159 -12.11 11.05 4.96
CA GLY A 159 -13.53 10.74 5.18
C GLY A 159 -14.01 10.99 6.62
N HIS A 160 -13.14 10.84 7.62
CA HIS A 160 -13.48 11.06 9.03
C HIS A 160 -13.17 12.47 9.53
N PHE A 161 -12.00 13.03 9.18
CA PHE A 161 -11.46 14.22 9.83
C PHE A 161 -11.33 15.45 8.91
N ALA A 162 -11.32 15.27 7.59
CA ALA A 162 -11.09 16.36 6.63
C ALA A 162 -12.11 16.35 5.48
N ARG A 163 -13.39 16.11 5.80
CA ARG A 163 -14.48 15.94 4.82
C ARG A 163 -14.60 17.10 3.83
N GLY A 164 -14.26 18.31 4.25
CA GLY A 164 -14.28 19.51 3.39
C GLY A 164 -13.34 19.45 2.19
N ILE A 165 -12.25 18.66 2.26
CA ILE A 165 -11.34 18.45 1.14
C ILE A 165 -12.06 17.79 -0.04
N ARG A 166 -13.05 16.91 0.22
CA ARG A 166 -13.75 16.14 -0.81
C ARG A 166 -14.49 17.01 -1.83
N ALA A 167 -14.84 18.25 -1.48
CA ALA A 167 -15.47 19.21 -2.39
C ALA A 167 -14.54 19.68 -3.53
N TYR A 168 -13.22 19.55 -3.35
CA TYR A 168 -12.21 19.97 -4.33
C TYR A 168 -11.62 18.80 -5.12
N LEU A 169 -12.05 17.57 -4.83
CA LEU A 169 -11.55 16.38 -5.50
C LEU A 169 -12.35 16.11 -6.78
N PRO A 170 -11.70 15.53 -7.81
CA PRO A 170 -12.42 15.07 -9.00
C PRO A 170 -13.47 14.05 -8.61
N THR A 171 -14.56 13.98 -9.38
CA THR A 171 -15.67 13.05 -9.15
C THR A 171 -15.75 11.99 -10.24
N LEU A 172 -16.26 10.82 -9.88
CA LEU A 172 -16.65 9.74 -10.78
C LEU A 172 -18.12 9.44 -10.51
N GLU A 173 -18.99 9.62 -11.52
CA GLU A 173 -20.45 9.46 -11.38
C GLU A 173 -21.03 10.29 -10.21
N GLY A 174 -20.50 11.50 -10.00
CA GLY A 174 -20.92 12.40 -8.91
C GLY A 174 -20.28 12.10 -7.55
N TRP A 175 -19.54 11.00 -7.39
CA TRP A 175 -18.87 10.64 -6.14
C TRP A 175 -17.40 11.11 -6.12
N PRO A 176 -16.94 11.79 -5.05
CA PRO A 176 -15.55 12.22 -4.94
C PRO A 176 -14.56 11.04 -4.97
N ILE A 177 -13.53 11.15 -5.82
CA ILE A 177 -12.44 10.16 -5.93
C ILE A 177 -11.39 10.47 -4.86
N THR A 178 -11.74 10.22 -3.60
CA THR A 178 -10.87 10.47 -2.43
C THR A 178 -9.46 9.85 -2.56
N PRO A 179 -9.25 8.67 -3.18
CA PRO A 179 -7.92 8.12 -3.45
C PRO A 179 -6.91 9.08 -4.12
N VAL A 180 -7.37 10.06 -4.91
CA VAL A 180 -6.49 11.03 -5.60
C VAL A 180 -5.64 11.84 -4.63
N ALA A 181 -6.18 12.21 -3.46
CA ALA A 181 -5.43 12.93 -2.44
C ALA A 181 -4.29 12.05 -1.87
N GLY A 182 -4.56 10.76 -1.68
CA GLY A 182 -3.55 9.79 -1.24
C GLY A 182 -2.46 9.55 -2.28
N PHE A 183 -2.84 9.48 -3.56
CA PHE A 183 -1.90 9.38 -4.68
C PHE A 183 -0.96 10.58 -4.73
N LEU A 184 -1.52 11.80 -4.68
CA LEU A 184 -0.73 13.03 -4.66
C LEU A 184 0.23 13.07 -3.46
N LEU A 185 -0.24 12.69 -2.27
CA LEU A 185 0.63 12.63 -1.08
C LEU A 185 1.78 11.63 -1.27
N ALA A 186 1.48 10.42 -1.76
CA ALA A 186 2.47 9.39 -2.04
C ALA A 186 3.54 9.87 -3.05
N ASP A 187 3.10 10.51 -4.13
CA ASP A 187 3.97 11.02 -5.19
C ASP A 187 4.86 12.15 -4.66
N LEU A 188 4.31 13.12 -3.94
CA LEU A 188 5.07 14.22 -3.32
C LEU A 188 6.12 13.69 -2.33
N LEU A 189 5.76 12.69 -1.52
CA LEU A 189 6.69 12.05 -0.59
C LEU A 189 7.82 11.32 -1.32
N LEU A 190 7.54 10.60 -2.41
CA LEU A 190 8.58 9.95 -3.21
C LEU A 190 9.46 10.95 -3.98
N ILE A 191 8.90 12.05 -4.46
CA ILE A 191 9.67 13.16 -5.04
C ILE A 191 10.61 13.74 -3.99
N ALA A 192 10.12 14.02 -2.78
CA ALA A 192 10.93 14.53 -1.68
C ALA A 192 12.06 13.54 -1.30
N LEU A 193 11.77 12.24 -1.21
CA LEU A 193 12.77 11.19 -0.98
C LEU A 193 13.79 11.10 -2.12
N SER A 194 13.34 11.23 -3.37
CA SER A 194 14.21 11.22 -4.55
C SER A 194 15.18 12.41 -4.53
N ILE A 195 14.68 13.62 -4.25
CA ILE A 195 15.49 14.83 -4.11
C ILE A 195 16.48 14.67 -2.94
N TRP A 196 16.04 14.12 -1.81
CA TRP A 196 16.90 13.93 -0.64
C TRP A 196 18.00 12.87 -0.89
N ASP A 197 17.69 11.75 -1.55
CA ASP A 197 18.69 10.72 -1.89
C ASP A 197 19.70 11.27 -2.90
N TRP A 198 19.24 12.02 -3.90
CA TRP A 198 20.11 12.70 -4.86
C TRP A 198 21.03 13.73 -4.19
N ARG A 199 20.49 14.59 -3.31
CA ARG A 199 21.31 15.58 -2.57
C ARG A 199 22.32 14.91 -1.64
N SER A 200 21.99 13.77 -1.06
CA SER A 200 22.85 13.06 -0.11
C SER A 200 23.93 12.21 -0.76
N HIS A 201 23.61 11.58 -1.90
CA HIS A 201 24.41 10.50 -2.47
C HIS A 201 24.56 10.55 -4.00
N LYS A 202 23.92 11.52 -4.68
CA LYS A 202 23.86 11.62 -6.16
C LYS A 202 23.32 10.34 -6.83
N ARG A 203 22.37 9.68 -6.16
CA ARG A 203 21.71 8.44 -6.64
C ARG A 203 20.30 8.74 -7.13
N LEU A 204 19.90 8.09 -8.21
CA LEU A 204 18.56 8.18 -8.81
C LEU A 204 17.94 6.80 -9.09
N ASN A 205 18.38 5.76 -8.38
CA ASN A 205 18.06 4.38 -8.73
C ASN A 205 16.77 3.84 -8.10
N VAL A 206 16.50 4.09 -6.81
CA VAL A 206 15.38 3.45 -6.10
C VAL A 206 14.12 4.31 -6.07
N PHE A 207 14.18 5.50 -5.46
CA PHE A 207 12.99 6.33 -5.28
C PHE A 207 12.37 6.84 -6.59
N PRO A 208 13.17 7.27 -7.60
CA PRO A 208 12.60 7.62 -8.90
C PRO A 208 11.94 6.44 -9.63
N LEU A 209 12.53 5.23 -9.53
CA LEU A 209 11.91 4.03 -10.11
C LEU A 209 10.61 3.66 -9.36
N ALA A 210 10.61 3.73 -8.03
CA ALA A 210 9.40 3.53 -7.24
C ALA A 210 8.31 4.56 -7.56
N LEU A 211 8.69 5.82 -7.81
CA LEU A 211 7.77 6.85 -8.27
C LEU A 211 7.19 6.49 -9.64
N GLY A 212 8.02 6.04 -10.60
CA GLY A 212 7.52 5.56 -11.89
C GLY A 212 6.50 4.42 -11.74
N ILE A 213 6.77 3.45 -10.87
CA ILE A 213 5.84 2.35 -10.57
C ILE A 213 4.53 2.88 -9.98
N LEU A 214 4.59 3.81 -9.02
CA LEU A 214 3.37 4.38 -8.45
C LEU A 214 2.61 5.25 -9.44
N LEU A 215 3.28 6.02 -10.30
CA LEU A 215 2.61 6.82 -11.32
C LEU A 215 1.87 5.94 -12.32
N VAL A 216 2.44 4.79 -12.71
CA VAL A 216 1.73 3.79 -13.53
C VAL A 216 0.51 3.24 -12.77
N TYR A 217 0.68 2.90 -11.49
CA TYR A 217 -0.44 2.48 -10.63
C TYR A 217 -1.53 3.57 -10.53
N HIS A 218 -1.21 4.81 -10.19
CA HIS A 218 -2.17 5.92 -10.06
C HIS A 218 -2.87 6.19 -11.39
N TYR A 219 -2.11 6.25 -12.50
CA TYR A 219 -2.67 6.41 -13.83
C TYR A 219 -3.63 5.28 -14.18
N SER A 220 -3.26 4.04 -13.88
CA SER A 220 -4.09 2.87 -14.15
C SER A 220 -5.41 2.92 -13.37
N VAL A 221 -5.40 3.29 -12.09
CA VAL A 221 -6.63 3.42 -11.30
C VAL A 221 -7.56 4.50 -11.87
N LEU A 222 -6.99 5.62 -12.31
CA LEU A 222 -7.76 6.77 -12.80
C LEU A 222 -8.27 6.61 -14.25
N ASN A 223 -7.82 5.59 -14.99
CA ASN A 223 -8.15 5.44 -16.41
C ASN A 223 -8.55 4.04 -16.84
N PHE A 224 -8.14 2.97 -16.17
CA PHE A 224 -8.38 1.60 -16.63
C PHE A 224 -9.86 1.25 -16.75
N TYR A 225 -10.71 1.76 -15.84
CA TYR A 225 -12.17 1.57 -15.92
C TYR A 225 -12.81 2.03 -17.23
N LYS A 226 -12.14 2.90 -18.01
CA LYS A 226 -12.60 3.41 -19.31
C LYS A 226 -12.26 2.48 -20.47
N PHE A 227 -11.36 1.52 -20.29
CA PHE A 227 -10.83 0.71 -21.38
C PHE A 227 -11.48 -0.69 -21.44
N PRO A 228 -11.82 -1.19 -22.64
CA PRO A 228 -12.45 -2.51 -22.79
C PRO A 228 -11.62 -3.66 -22.20
N PHE A 229 -10.29 -3.65 -22.38
CA PHE A 229 -9.44 -4.73 -21.86
C PHE A 229 -9.58 -4.91 -20.34
N TRP A 230 -9.74 -3.80 -19.61
CA TRP A 230 -9.89 -3.82 -18.16
C TRP A 230 -11.28 -4.26 -17.76
N GLN A 231 -12.31 -3.81 -18.48
CA GLN A 231 -13.69 -4.24 -18.26
C GLN A 231 -13.82 -5.75 -18.48
N THR A 232 -13.25 -6.29 -19.56
CA THR A 232 -13.20 -7.74 -19.82
C THR A 232 -12.48 -8.48 -18.69
N PHE A 233 -11.34 -7.97 -18.23
CA PHE A 233 -10.62 -8.56 -17.09
C PHE A 233 -11.46 -8.54 -15.80
N CYS A 234 -12.15 -7.43 -15.51
CA CYS A 234 -13.02 -7.33 -14.33
C CYS A 234 -14.19 -8.30 -14.40
N GLN A 235 -14.80 -8.48 -15.57
CA GLN A 235 -15.89 -9.44 -15.76
C GLN A 235 -15.39 -10.87 -15.55
N TRP A 236 -14.26 -11.24 -16.17
CA TRP A 236 -13.61 -12.52 -15.92
C TRP A 236 -13.34 -12.75 -14.42
N PHE A 237 -12.80 -11.75 -13.72
CA PHE A 237 -12.52 -11.85 -12.29
C PHE A 237 -13.81 -12.01 -11.46
N TYR A 238 -14.89 -11.32 -11.84
CA TYR A 238 -16.18 -11.41 -11.18
C TYR A 238 -16.86 -12.77 -11.39
N GLU A 239 -16.64 -13.42 -12.52
CA GLU A 239 -17.20 -14.76 -12.81
C GLU A 239 -16.44 -15.91 -12.12
N LEU A 240 -15.24 -15.67 -11.58
CA LEU A 240 -14.51 -16.70 -10.84
C LEU A 240 -15.27 -17.15 -9.58
N SER A 241 -15.25 -18.45 -9.32
CA SER A 241 -15.88 -19.07 -8.15
C SER A 241 -14.85 -19.40 -7.06
N PHE A 242 -14.58 -18.46 -6.16
CA PHE A 242 -13.81 -18.69 -4.92
C PHE A 242 -14.20 -17.71 -3.81
#